data_AF-A0A4Q0YWA5-F1
#
_entry.id   AF-A0A4Q0YWA5-F1
#
_cell.length_a   1.000
_cell.length_b   1.000
_cell.length_c   1.000
_cell.angle_alpha   90.00
_cell.angle_beta   90.00
_cell.angle_gamma   90.00
#
_symmetry.space_group_name_H-M   'P 1'
#
loop_
_entity.id
_entity.type
_entity.pdbx_description
1 polymer ?
#
loop_
_entity_poly.entity_id
_entity_poly.type
_entity_poly.pdbx_seq_one_letter_code
_entity_poly.pdbx_strand_id
1 'polypeptide(L)' 'DDNGIFGCMTLLGCEDTCPKHLPLQTKIAYMRRKLATVKGS' A
#
# COMPACT_ATOMS: atom_id res chain seq x y z
N ASP A 1 2.23 14.48 -5.52
CA ASP A 1 2.07 13.17 -6.19
C ASP A 1 2.62 12.02 -5.36
N ASP A 2 3.60 12.24 -4.48
CA ASP A 2 4.16 11.21 -3.59
C ASP A 2 3.39 10.96 -2.27
N ASN A 3 2.17 11.48 -2.13
CA ASN A 3 1.38 11.28 -0.93
C ASN A 3 0.38 10.12 -1.08
N GLY A 4 0.07 9.44 0.02
CA GLY A 4 -0.96 8.39 0.06
C GLY A 4 -0.54 7.06 -0.59
N ILE A 5 -1.50 6.32 -1.16
CA ILE A 5 -1.29 4.95 -1.65
C ILE A 5 -0.40 4.88 -2.91
N PHE A 6 -0.40 5.93 -3.73
CA PHE A 6 0.35 5.96 -5.00
C PHE A 6 1.79 6.44 -4.83
N GLY A 7 2.10 7.13 -3.73
CA GLY A 7 3.48 7.42 -3.30
C GLY A 7 4.19 6.24 -2.64
N CYS A 8 3.48 5.14 -2.34
CA CYS A 8 4.11 3.94 -1.80
C CYS A 8 5.00 3.28 -2.86
N MET A 9 6.30 3.20 -2.59
CA MET A 9 7.32 2.61 -3.47
C MET A 9 7.48 1.08 -3.31
N THR A 10 6.71 0.43 -2.43
CA THR A 10 6.77 -1.03 -2.22
C THR A 10 8.17 -1.52 -1.77
N LEU A 11 8.86 -0.74 -0.94
CA LEU A 11 10.13 -1.15 -0.30
C LEU A 11 9.93 -2.15 0.86
N LEU A 12 8.67 -2.38 1.27
CA LEU A 12 8.23 -3.39 2.25
C LEU A 12 8.78 -3.27 3.69
N GLY A 13 9.50 -2.20 4.02
CA GLY A 13 9.95 -1.99 5.41
C GLY A 13 8.82 -1.96 6.46
N CYS A 14 7.59 -1.61 6.07
CA CYS A 14 6.43 -1.71 6.95
C CYS A 14 6.00 -3.16 7.24
N GLU A 15 6.10 -4.08 6.27
CA GLU A 15 5.80 -5.51 6.45
C GLU A 15 6.80 -6.13 7.43
N ASP A 16 8.10 -5.92 7.17
CA ASP A 16 9.18 -6.61 7.88
C ASP A 16 9.33 -6.17 9.34
N THR A 17 9.01 -4.91 9.64
CA THR A 17 9.20 -4.33 10.98
C THR A 17 7.93 -4.29 11.82
N CYS A 18 6.78 -4.73 11.28
CA CYS A 18 5.51 -4.62 11.99
C CYS A 18 5.50 -5.49 13.26
N PRO A 19 5.43 -4.91 14.47
CA PRO A 19 5.49 -5.66 15.74
C PRO A 19 4.22 -6.50 16.01
N LYS A 20 3.21 -6.32 15.16
CA LYS A 20 1.94 -7.02 15.23
C LYS A 20 1.77 -8.02 14.08
N HIS A 21 2.76 -8.12 13.18
CA HIS A 21 2.78 -9.06 12.06
C HIS A 21 1.49 -9.07 11.24
N LEU A 22 0.94 -7.87 10.96
CA LEU A 22 -0.20 -7.75 10.07
C LEU A 22 0.25 -7.98 8.62
N PRO A 23 -0.63 -8.51 7.75
CA PRO A 23 -0.33 -8.73 6.33
C PRO A 23 -0.44 -7.41 5.53
N LEU A 24 0.46 -6.47 5.81
CA LEU A 24 0.43 -5.10 5.25
C LEU A 24 0.66 -5.11 3.74
N GLN A 25 1.60 -5.90 3.24
CA GLN A 25 1.90 -6.04 1.80
C GLN A 25 0.63 -6.37 1.00
N THR A 26 -0.08 -7.43 1.41
CA THR A 26 -1.29 -7.88 0.71
C THR A 26 -2.41 -6.84 0.81
N LYS A 27 -2.59 -6.23 1.98
CA LYS A 27 -3.63 -5.21 2.20
C LYS A 27 -3.37 -3.93 1.39
N ILE A 28 -2.13 -3.45 1.37
CA ILE A 28 -1.70 -2.26 0.61
C ILE A 28 -1.84 -2.53 -0.89
N ALA A 29 -1.40 -3.68 -1.39
CA ALA A 29 -1.55 -4.07 -2.79
C ALA A 29 -3.03 -4.12 -3.22
N TYR A 30 -3.90 -4.64 -2.36
CA TYR A 30 -5.35 -4.62 -2.58
C TYR A 30 -5.89 -3.19 -2.69
N MET A 31 -5.52 -2.29 -1.77
CA MET A 31 -5.95 -0.90 -1.81
C MET A 31 -5.47 -0.18 -3.08
N ARG A 32 -4.22 -0.39 -3.48
CA ARG A 32 -3.66 0.21 -4.72
C ARG A 32 -4.45 -0.21 -5.94
N ARG A 33 -4.77 -1.51 -6.09
CA ARG A 33 -5.61 -2.01 -7.19
C ARG A 33 -7.02 -1.42 -7.17
N LYS A 34 -7.65 -1.39 -5.99
CA LYS A 34 -9.00 -0.85 -5.83
C LYS A 34 -9.06 0.63 -6.24
N LEU A 35 -8.13 1.44 -5.74
CA LEU A 35 -8.12 2.88 -5.99
C LEU A 35 -7.70 3.21 -7.43
N ALA A 36 -6.81 2.43 -8.05
CA ALA A 36 -6.46 2.61 -9.46
C ALA A 36 -7.66 2.45 -10.43
N THR A 37 -8.72 1.77 -10.00
CA THR A 37 -9.95 1.61 -10.80
C THR A 37 -11.01 2.67 -10.53
N VAL A 38 -10.80 3.57 -9.56
CA VAL A 38 -11.72 4.67 -9.27
C VAL A 38 -11.49 5.78 -10.30
N LYS A 39 -12.56 6.16 -11.03
CA LYS A 39 -12.54 7.29 -11.98
C LYS A 39 -12.11 8.56 -11.23
N GLY A 40 -10.94 9.10 -11.56
CA GLY A 40 -10.39 10.33 -11.00
C GLY A 40 -9.03 10.19 -10.29
N SER A 41 -8.31 9.07 -10.49
CA SER A 41 -6.90 8.96 -10.08
C SER A 41 -5.98 9.67 -11.07
#